data_AF-A0AAW0YBN1-F1
#
_entry.id   AF-A0AAW0YBN1-F1
#
_cell.length_a   1.000
_cell.length_b   1.000
_cell.length_c   1.000
_cell.angle_alpha   90.00
_cell.angle_beta   90.00
_cell.angle_gamma   90.00
#
_symmetry.space_group_name_H-M   'P 1'
#
loop_
_entity.id
_entity.type
_entity.pdbx_description
1 polymer ?
#
loop_
_entity_poly.entity_id
_entity_poly.type
_entity_poly.pdbx_seq_one_letter_code
_entity_poly.pdbx_strand_id
1 'polypeptide(L)'
;VTVQVEESSEYDILEEPGQQGLGKQSSCLPAQDKVVRTVRIKPGVIGEVNITVTAFVDHQFSGACGSGDTSITRRDALIKPIKVEAEGFLREKTWTKYICTEDVKTGDDSLEQWELQTPSHIVEGSDRAWVTAVGDLLAL
;
A
#
# COMPACT_ATOMS: atom_id res chain seq x y z
N VAL A 1 18.99 -21.20 3.81
CA VAL A 1 18.52 -19.80 3.91
C VAL A 1 17.01 -19.80 3.92
N THR A 2 16.42 -19.09 4.86
CA THR A 2 14.97 -18.91 4.98
C THR A 2 14.63 -17.46 4.68
N VAL A 3 13.63 -17.28 3.82
CA VAL A 3 13.05 -15.99 3.46
C VAL A 3 11.65 -15.94 4.06
N GLN A 4 11.32 -14.84 4.74
CA GLN A 4 10.05 -14.64 5.41
C GLN A 4 9.52 -13.24 5.09
N VAL A 5 8.28 -13.16 4.62
CA VAL A 5 7.53 -11.91 4.62
C VAL A 5 6.94 -11.73 6.01
N GLU A 6 7.20 -10.60 6.65
CA GLU A 6 6.65 -10.32 7.99
C GLU A 6 5.14 -10.08 7.92
N GLU A 7 4.42 -10.44 8.98
CA GLU A 7 2.98 -10.19 9.08
C GLU A 7 2.70 -8.71 9.32
N SER A 8 1.59 -8.21 8.77
CA SER A 8 1.12 -6.83 8.95
C SER A 8 -0.40 -6.80 8.97
N SER A 9 -0.98 -5.80 9.63
CA SER A 9 -2.42 -5.53 9.54
C SER A 9 -2.84 -4.88 8.20
N GLU A 10 -1.88 -4.47 7.38
CA GLU A 10 -2.11 -3.75 6.11
C GLU A 10 -2.24 -4.68 4.89
N TYR A 11 -1.86 -5.96 5.04
CA TYR A 11 -1.98 -6.95 3.98
C TYR A 11 -2.09 -8.37 4.54
N ASP A 12 -2.78 -9.23 3.79
CA ASP A 12 -2.81 -10.66 4.04
C ASP A 12 -1.77 -11.37 3.18
N ILE A 13 -1.04 -12.32 3.77
CA ILE A 13 -0.19 -13.23 3.02
C ILE A 13 -1.04 -14.40 2.56
N LEU A 14 -1.05 -14.69 1.25
CA LEU A 14 -1.88 -15.75 0.68
C LEU A 14 -1.10 -17.06 0.57
N GLU A 15 -1.75 -18.17 0.88
CA GLU A 15 -1.20 -19.52 0.68
C GLU A 15 -1.11 -19.86 -0.82
N GLU A 16 -0.01 -20.51 -1.20
CA GLU A 16 0.21 -21.00 -2.56
C GLU A 16 0.30 -22.53 -2.58
N PRO A 17 -0.31 -23.20 -3.57
CA PRO A 17 -0.21 -24.65 -3.71
C PRO A 17 1.24 -25.11 -3.84
N GLY A 18 1.70 -25.95 -2.91
CA GLY A 18 3.07 -26.49 -2.91
C GLY A 18 4.10 -25.69 -2.13
N GLN A 19 3.73 -24.59 -1.47
CA GLN A 19 4.59 -23.90 -0.50
C GLN A 19 4.25 -24.34 0.93
N GLN A 20 5.29 -24.64 1.72
CA GLN A 20 5.15 -24.95 3.15
C GLN A 20 5.35 -23.69 3.97
N GLY A 21 4.29 -23.21 4.63
CA GLY A 21 4.33 -22.06 5.53
C GLY A 21 3.83 -20.76 4.90
N LEU A 22 3.07 -19.98 5.66
CA LEU A 22 2.51 -18.69 5.25
C LEU A 22 3.66 -17.67 5.08
N GLY A 23 4.01 -17.34 3.83
CA GLY A 23 5.04 -16.33 3.52
C GLY A 23 6.48 -16.66 3.93
N LYS A 24 6.72 -17.87 4.49
CA LYS A 24 8.02 -18.34 4.95
C LYS A 24 8.48 -19.52 4.12
N GLN A 25 9.66 -19.41 3.51
CA GLN A 25 10.20 -20.44 2.62
C GLN A 25 11.69 -20.65 2.83
N SER A 26 12.09 -21.91 2.94
CA SER A 26 13.48 -22.31 3.16
C SER A 26 14.06 -22.97 1.90
N SER A 27 15.35 -22.72 1.66
CA SER A 27 16.09 -23.27 0.51
C SER A 27 17.55 -23.53 0.88
N CYS A 28 18.12 -24.54 0.27
CA CYS A 28 19.57 -24.66 0.14
C CYS A 28 20.06 -23.61 -0.87
N LEU A 29 21.14 -22.90 -0.53
CA LEU A 29 21.72 -21.87 -1.38
C LEU A 29 23.23 -22.10 -1.49
N PRO A 30 23.75 -22.46 -2.68
CA PRO A 30 25.19 -22.61 -2.92
C PRO A 30 25.95 -21.29 -2.85
N ALA A 31 27.28 -21.37 -2.77
CA ALA A 31 28.15 -20.20 -2.85
C ALA A 31 28.01 -19.51 -4.21
N GLN A 32 27.98 -18.17 -4.21
CA GLN A 32 27.83 -17.32 -5.40
C GLN A 32 26.55 -17.56 -6.20
N ASP A 33 25.53 -18.13 -5.58
CA ASP A 33 24.24 -18.40 -6.21
C ASP A 33 23.12 -17.51 -5.61
N LYS A 34 21.93 -17.53 -6.22
CA LYS A 34 20.74 -16.82 -5.74
C LYS A 34 19.51 -17.70 -5.82
N VAL A 35 18.58 -17.51 -4.88
CA VAL A 35 17.24 -18.10 -4.93
C VAL A 35 16.19 -16.99 -4.93
N VAL A 36 15.16 -17.13 -5.77
CA VAL A 36 14.05 -16.19 -5.83
C VAL A 36 12.80 -16.90 -5.32
N ARG A 37 12.12 -16.28 -4.35
CA ARG A 37 10.85 -16.77 -3.81
C ARG A 37 9.75 -15.78 -4.16
N THR A 38 8.64 -16.33 -4.64
CA THR A 38 7.42 -15.56 -4.92
C THR A 38 6.45 -15.80 -3.78
N VAL A 39 5.95 -14.71 -3.21
CA VAL A 39 4.91 -14.71 -2.18
C VAL A 39 3.78 -13.84 -2.68
N ARG A 40 2.55 -14.34 -2.57
CA ARG A 40 1.37 -13.57 -2.91
C ARG A 40 0.86 -12.86 -1.67
N ILE A 41 0.57 -11.58 -1.85
CA ILE A 41 0.02 -10.73 -0.81
C ILE A 41 -1.24 -10.07 -1.36
N LYS A 42 -2.22 -9.87 -0.48
CA LYS A 42 -3.43 -9.10 -0.76
C LYS A 42 -3.43 -7.88 0.16
N PRO A 43 -3.20 -6.67 -0.37
CA PRO A 43 -3.33 -5.46 0.42
C PRO A 43 -4.76 -5.27 0.94
N GLY A 44 -4.89 -4.79 2.17
CA GLY A 44 -6.16 -4.47 2.82
C GLY A 44 -6.45 -2.96 2.92
N VAL A 45 -5.47 -2.11 2.64
CA VAL A 45 -5.58 -0.65 2.75
C VAL A 45 -5.06 0.05 1.48
N ILE A 46 -5.66 1.21 1.16
CA ILE A 46 -5.23 2.08 0.06
C ILE A 46 -4.10 3.00 0.55
N GLY A 47 -3.13 3.30 -0.31
CA GLY A 47 -2.01 4.19 0.00
C GLY A 47 -0.64 3.50 -0.09
N GLU A 48 0.34 4.02 0.64
CA GLU A 48 1.67 3.40 0.72
C GLU A 48 1.70 2.30 1.78
N VAL A 49 1.91 1.06 1.35
CA VAL A 49 1.98 -0.11 2.24
C VAL A 49 3.41 -0.62 2.27
N ASN A 50 3.99 -0.71 3.46
CA ASN A 50 5.37 -1.17 3.66
C ASN A 50 5.43 -2.69 3.72
N ILE A 51 6.12 -3.32 2.75
CA ILE A 51 6.40 -4.75 2.78
C ILE A 51 7.76 -4.98 3.40
N THR A 52 7.80 -5.76 4.48
CA THR A 52 9.03 -6.16 5.14
C THR A 52 9.35 -7.62 4.83
N VAL A 53 10.55 -7.87 4.30
CA VAL A 53 11.06 -9.21 4.01
C VAL A 53 12.34 -9.43 4.77
N THR A 54 12.41 -10.50 5.55
CA THR A 54 13.62 -10.93 6.25
C THR A 54 14.20 -12.18 5.58
N ALA A 55 15.52 -12.20 5.44
CA ALA A 55 16.26 -13.36 4.93
C ALA A 55 17.36 -13.72 5.92
N PHE A 56 17.45 -14.98 6.33
CA PHE A 56 18.44 -15.41 7.30
C PHE A 56 18.93 -16.84 7.06
N VAL A 57 20.13 -17.14 7.57
CA VAL A 57 20.63 -18.50 7.61
C VAL A 57 19.84 -19.27 8.67
N ASP A 58 19.17 -20.33 8.25
CA ASP A 58 18.34 -21.18 9.09
C ASP A 58 19.09 -22.47 9.43
N HIS A 59 19.60 -22.52 10.65
CA HIS A 59 20.35 -23.66 11.18
C HIS A 59 19.46 -24.84 11.56
N GLN A 60 18.14 -24.65 11.61
CA GLN A 60 17.17 -25.70 11.95
C GLN A 60 16.57 -26.36 10.71
N PHE A 61 16.96 -25.92 9.51
CA PHE A 61 16.46 -26.48 8.27
C PHE A 61 16.94 -27.92 8.08
N SER A 62 16.00 -28.87 8.06
CA SER A 62 16.26 -30.31 7.99
C SER A 62 16.41 -30.87 6.56
N GLY A 63 16.37 -30.02 5.54
CA GLY A 63 16.58 -30.43 4.15
C GLY A 63 18.03 -30.84 3.87
N ALA A 64 18.22 -31.76 2.92
CA ALA A 64 19.54 -32.24 2.51
C ALA A 64 20.29 -31.16 1.69
N CYS A 65 20.84 -30.14 2.35
CA CYS A 65 21.61 -29.06 1.72
C CYS A 65 23.08 -29.41 1.44
N GLY A 66 23.45 -30.69 1.53
CA GLY A 66 24.84 -31.12 1.48
C GLY A 66 25.65 -30.61 2.68
N SER A 67 26.99 -30.68 2.58
CA SER A 67 27.91 -30.16 3.58
C SER A 67 28.09 -28.64 3.43
N GLY A 68 27.22 -27.88 4.07
CA GLY A 68 27.36 -26.41 4.19
C GLY A 68 28.18 -26.01 5.42
N ASP A 69 28.75 -24.80 5.39
CA ASP A 69 29.42 -24.21 6.55
C ASP A 69 28.37 -23.71 7.57
N THR A 70 28.28 -24.39 8.71
CA THR A 70 27.32 -24.09 9.78
C THR A 70 27.76 -22.90 10.64
N SER A 71 28.98 -22.39 10.47
CA SER A 71 29.47 -21.22 11.21
C SER A 71 28.91 -19.90 10.66
N ILE A 72 28.43 -19.89 9.41
CA ILE A 72 27.92 -18.68 8.77
C ILE A 72 26.56 -18.33 9.34
N THR A 73 26.50 -17.22 10.09
CA THR A 73 25.24 -16.63 10.56
C THR A 73 25.09 -15.24 9.98
N ARG A 74 24.08 -15.08 9.12
CA ARG A 74 23.72 -13.79 8.50
C ARG A 74 22.20 -13.64 8.52
N ARG A 75 21.77 -12.40 8.70
CA ARG A 75 20.38 -11.95 8.60
C ARG A 75 20.38 -10.62 7.89
N ASP A 76 19.43 -10.46 6.98
CA ASP A 76 19.16 -9.21 6.30
C ASP A 76 17.65 -8.94 6.33
N ALA A 77 17.28 -7.66 6.25
CA ALA A 77 15.89 -7.22 6.25
C ALA A 77 15.74 -6.09 5.23
N LEU A 78 14.76 -6.23 4.35
CA LEU A 78 14.41 -5.23 3.35
C LEU A 78 13.00 -4.73 3.62
N ILE A 79 12.84 -3.42 3.72
CA ILE A 79 11.54 -2.76 3.75
C ILE A 79 11.38 -2.03 2.43
N LYS A 80 10.30 -2.32 1.70
CA LYS A 80 9.98 -1.63 0.45
C LYS A 80 8.50 -1.24 0.41
N PRO A 81 8.18 0.06 0.27
CA PRO A 81 6.80 0.49 0.09
C PRO A 81 6.28 0.12 -1.29
N ILE A 82 5.01 -0.26 -1.35
CA ILE A 82 4.21 -0.34 -2.58
C ILE A 82 3.06 0.65 -2.51
N LYS A 83 2.66 1.19 -3.66
CA LYS A 83 1.48 2.06 -3.77
C LYS A 83 0.27 1.20 -4.12
N VAL A 84 -0.71 1.16 -3.24
CA VAL A 84 -2.01 0.51 -3.43
C VAL A 84 -3.02 1.57 -3.84
N GLU A 85 -3.61 1.39 -5.01
CA GLU A 85 -4.65 2.28 -5.52
C GLU A 85 -6.03 1.63 -5.35
N ALA A 86 -7.05 2.46 -5.16
CA ALA A 86 -8.42 1.99 -5.08
C ALA A 86 -8.82 1.27 -6.37
N GLU A 87 -9.55 0.18 -6.24
CA GLU A 87 -10.14 -0.53 -7.37
C GLU A 87 -11.35 0.22 -7.96
N GLY A 88 -11.79 -0.21 -9.14
CA GLY A 88 -12.96 0.37 -9.82
C GLY A 88 -12.65 1.62 -10.64
N PHE A 89 -13.69 2.42 -10.91
CA PHE A 89 -13.61 3.62 -11.75
C PHE A 89 -13.78 4.88 -10.91
N LEU A 90 -12.82 5.80 -10.99
CA LEU A 90 -12.88 7.09 -10.33
C LEU A 90 -14.07 7.92 -10.83
N ARG A 91 -14.87 8.42 -9.91
CA ARG A 91 -15.93 9.41 -10.18
C ARG A 91 -15.62 10.69 -9.41
N GLU A 92 -15.55 11.79 -10.13
CA GLU A 92 -15.28 13.11 -9.56
C GLU A 92 -16.49 14.02 -9.77
N LYS A 93 -16.83 14.80 -8.74
CA LYS A 93 -17.85 15.85 -8.80
C LYS A 93 -17.26 17.13 -8.24
N THR A 94 -17.32 18.18 -9.04
CA THR A 94 -16.76 19.48 -8.70
C THR A 94 -17.89 20.48 -8.54
N TRP A 95 -17.83 21.25 -7.45
CA TRP A 95 -18.68 22.40 -7.21
C TRP A 95 -17.82 23.64 -7.20
N THR A 96 -18.36 24.74 -7.70
CA THR A 96 -17.65 26.02 -7.74
C THR A 96 -18.64 27.14 -7.47
N LYS A 97 -18.24 28.10 -6.65
CA LYS A 97 -18.95 29.36 -6.46
C LYS A 97 -17.96 30.50 -6.44
N TYR A 98 -18.27 31.52 -7.21
CA TYR A 98 -17.63 32.82 -7.09
C TYR A 98 -18.26 33.57 -5.91
N ILE A 99 -17.44 34.14 -5.03
CA ILE A 99 -17.91 34.87 -3.86
C ILE A 99 -17.33 36.28 -3.95
N CYS A 100 -18.21 37.28 -4.05
CA CYS A 100 -17.87 38.68 -3.88
C CYS A 100 -18.26 39.14 -2.47
N THR A 101 -17.30 39.58 -1.68
CA THR A 101 -17.57 39.94 -0.28
C THR A 101 -18.48 41.15 -0.11
N GLU A 102 -18.51 42.05 -1.09
CA GLU A 102 -19.41 43.21 -1.04
C GLU A 102 -20.87 42.79 -1.27
N ASP A 103 -21.11 41.91 -2.24
CA ASP A 103 -22.45 41.41 -2.55
C ASP A 103 -23.04 40.60 -1.39
N VAL A 104 -22.20 39.88 -0.64
CA VAL A 104 -22.62 39.19 0.59
C VAL A 104 -23.01 40.18 1.70
N LYS A 105 -22.35 41.35 1.78
CA LYS A 105 -22.67 42.38 2.78
C LYS A 105 -23.95 43.14 2.45
N THR A 106 -24.20 43.40 1.16
CA THR A 106 -25.42 44.07 0.69
C THR A 106 -26.62 43.11 0.66
N GLY A 107 -26.37 41.80 0.72
CA GLY A 107 -27.40 40.76 0.67
C GLY A 107 -27.76 40.34 -0.76
N ASP A 108 -26.97 40.77 -1.75
CA ASP A 108 -27.12 40.43 -3.16
C ASP A 108 -26.55 39.02 -3.48
N ASP A 109 -25.69 38.49 -2.61
CA ASP A 109 -25.21 37.09 -2.65
C ASP A 109 -25.25 36.46 -1.25
N SER A 110 -25.10 35.13 -1.17
CA SER A 110 -25.08 34.37 0.07
C SER A 110 -23.94 33.35 0.10
N LEU A 111 -23.54 32.88 1.28
CA LEU A 111 -22.57 31.78 1.37
C LEU A 111 -23.24 30.46 0.96
N GLU A 112 -22.55 29.67 0.16
CA GLU A 112 -23.05 28.35 -0.25
C GLU A 112 -22.66 27.29 0.75
N GLN A 113 -23.58 26.35 0.98
CA GLN A 113 -23.31 25.14 1.72
C GLN A 113 -23.41 23.96 0.77
N TRP A 114 -22.32 23.21 0.61
CA TRP A 114 -22.31 22.01 -0.21
C TRP A 114 -22.39 20.77 0.67
N GLU A 115 -23.31 19.87 0.33
CA GLU A 115 -23.39 18.54 0.92
C GLU A 115 -22.58 17.55 0.05
N LEU A 116 -21.52 16.99 0.64
CA LEU A 116 -20.70 15.97 -0.01
C LEU A 116 -21.33 14.61 0.22
N GLN A 117 -21.78 13.97 -0.86
CA GLN A 117 -22.38 12.63 -0.83
C GLN A 117 -21.53 11.66 -1.63
N THR A 118 -21.20 10.51 -1.03
CA THR A 118 -20.49 9.43 -1.70
C THR A 118 -21.43 8.60 -2.58
N PRO A 119 -20.95 8.03 -3.69
CA PRO A 119 -21.72 7.04 -4.46
C PRO A 119 -22.14 5.83 -3.61
N SER A 120 -23.24 5.17 -3.99
CA SER A 120 -23.79 4.01 -3.26
C SER A 120 -22.87 2.78 -3.21
N HIS A 121 -21.94 2.67 -4.16
CA HIS A 121 -20.98 1.56 -4.28
C HIS A 121 -19.54 2.08 -4.23
N ILE A 122 -19.25 2.98 -3.28
CA ILE A 122 -17.90 3.48 -3.08
C ILE A 122 -17.00 2.40 -2.47
N VAL A 123 -15.74 2.37 -2.89
CA VAL A 123 -14.70 1.54 -2.28
C VAL A 123 -14.25 2.21 -0.98
N GLU A 124 -14.16 1.45 0.11
CA GLU A 124 -13.75 1.98 1.42
C GLU A 124 -12.39 2.67 1.36
N GLY A 125 -12.28 3.88 1.91
CA GLY A 125 -11.06 4.68 1.91
C GLY A 125 -10.67 5.30 0.57
N SER A 126 -11.50 5.18 -0.47
CA SER A 126 -11.26 5.79 -1.78
C SER A 126 -11.76 7.23 -1.91
N ASP A 127 -12.66 7.65 -1.02
CA ASP A 127 -13.19 9.01 -0.95
C ASP A 127 -12.09 10.01 -0.62
N ARG A 128 -12.11 11.12 -1.34
CA ARG A 128 -11.23 12.26 -1.11
C ARG A 128 -11.90 13.51 -1.62
N ALA A 129 -11.71 14.62 -0.91
CA ALA A 129 -12.19 15.93 -1.30
C ALA A 129 -11.07 16.95 -1.07
N TRP A 130 -11.01 17.96 -1.93
CA TRP A 130 -10.14 19.11 -1.76
C TRP A 130 -10.96 20.37 -1.98
N VAL A 131 -10.60 21.42 -1.25
CA VAL A 131 -11.15 22.77 -1.45
C VAL A 131 -10.02 23.63 -1.98
N THR A 132 -10.31 24.40 -3.02
CA THR A 132 -9.36 25.34 -3.60
C THR A 132 -10.04 26.69 -3.71
N ALA A 133 -9.43 27.71 -3.13
CA ALA A 133 -9.86 29.11 -3.25
C ALA A 133 -8.84 29.86 -4.11
N VAL A 134 -9.32 30.56 -5.13
CA VAL A 134 -8.49 31.32 -6.05
C VAL A 134 -9.10 32.71 -6.18
N GLY A 135 -8.27 33.75 -5.99
CA GLY A 135 -8.61 35.11 -6.40
C GLY A 135 -8.06 35.32 -7.81
N ASP A 136 -8.96 35.42 -8.79
CA ASP A 136 -8.57 35.70 -10.17
C ASP A 136 -8.55 37.21 -10.41
N LEU A 137 -7.37 37.75 -10.72
CA LEU A 137 -7.18 39.17 -11.02
C LEU A 137 -7.54 39.51 -12.47
N LEU A 138 -7.69 38.51 -13.34
CA LEU A 138 -7.97 38.65 -14.77
C LEU A 138 -9.34 38.09 -15.16
N ALA A 139 -10.16 37.67 -14.20
CA ALA A 139 -11.55 37.32 -14.44
C ALA A 139 -12.31 38.59 -14.87
N LEU A 140 -12.49 38.72 -16.17
CA LEU A 140 -13.16 39.83 -16.87
C LEU A 140 -14.64 39.55 -17.06
#